data_AF-A0A947ML79-F1
#
_entry.id   AF-A0A947ML79-F1
#
_cell.length_a   1.000
_cell.length_b   1.000
_cell.length_c   1.000
_cell.angle_alpha   90.00
_cell.angle_beta   90.00
_cell.angle_gamma   90.00
#
_symmetry.space_group_name_H-M   'P 1'
#
loop_
_entity.id
_entity.type
_entity.pdbx_description
1 polymer ?
#
loop_
_entity_poly.entity_id
_entity_poly.type
_entity_poly.pdbx_seq_one_letter_code
_entity_poly.pdbx_strand_id
1 'polypeptide(L)'
;MRIIQTTDFQEMSRTAALLILNLLLNNPQAVIGLATGHTPKGLYREWVLARYSLGIAMNGLHFCHLDEYLGLGSDHPESMAAILRQQLIQPLGITPDRIHYMPGTAEDPEQACREYEALIAQLGGLDLQILGIGQNGHIAFNEPGTPFDQHAHVTTLSPSTRKANASAFSNKETPAQAMTLGPATIMGSRRILLMASGSSKATAIQNMLEGPLDENCPATLLRFHPNATLVLDREAAAKLSPATLQPAEYNHPIPLSVFAKTTPLLDSPQRILVCAPHPDDASISCGGTLARLKQEGHELLFISMTTGHRADIPGTDREQRIVLRQQESEAEAALFDSQALGLELDFYERGYCPSSADVTRIRSVLSTFKPTLVFSASEEDRHPAHRMSALLLKEALMQHVQNMGQSLQLWSYEGPWFLFARDDFNTVVELEESHLALKLAGIQAHRSQIVRKRYDQAAESLARFRAITTPESRLSSFGSELQNVGEAIEVFQRVELRPRI
;
A
#
# COMPACT_ATOMS: atom_id res chain seq x y z
N MET A 1 -0.37 6.57 -0.43
CA MET A 1 0.67 7.28 -1.20
C MET A 1 0.25 8.74 -1.37
N ARG A 2 1.18 9.70 -1.32
CA ARG A 2 0.93 11.12 -1.57
C ARG A 2 1.61 11.56 -2.87
N ILE A 3 0.93 12.34 -3.69
CA ILE A 3 1.48 12.92 -4.93
C ILE A 3 1.52 14.44 -4.76
N ILE A 4 2.67 15.05 -5.05
CA ILE A 4 2.87 16.50 -5.05
C ILE A 4 3.31 16.89 -6.45
N GLN A 5 2.45 17.62 -7.15
CA GLN A 5 2.77 18.19 -8.45
C GLN A 5 3.41 19.57 -8.26
N THR A 6 4.56 19.79 -8.88
CA THR A 6 5.25 21.09 -8.91
C THR A 6 5.30 21.66 -10.32
N THR A 7 5.56 22.95 -10.44
CA THR A 7 5.61 23.64 -11.73
C THR A 7 6.80 23.20 -12.57
N ASP A 8 7.98 23.07 -11.96
CA ASP A 8 9.23 22.76 -12.64
C ASP A 8 10.20 21.95 -11.75
N PHE A 9 11.39 21.67 -12.30
CA PHE A 9 12.48 20.94 -11.64
C PHE A 9 12.99 21.65 -10.37
N GLN A 10 13.03 22.98 -10.36
CA GLN A 10 13.54 23.77 -9.25
C GLN A 10 12.57 23.71 -8.07
N GLU A 11 11.27 23.87 -8.32
CA GLU A 11 10.25 23.72 -7.29
C GLU A 11 10.18 22.28 -6.76
N MET A 12 10.29 21.27 -7.64
CA MET A 12 10.39 19.85 -7.24
C MET A 12 11.57 19.65 -6.27
N SER A 13 12.72 20.22 -6.61
CA SER A 13 13.95 20.12 -5.80
C SER A 13 13.81 20.76 -4.42
N ARG A 14 13.25 21.98 -4.34
CA ARG A 14 13.00 22.67 -3.07
C ARG A 14 11.97 21.94 -2.22
N THR A 15 10.89 21.46 -2.84
CA THR A 15 9.83 20.71 -2.16
C THR A 15 10.38 19.43 -1.55
N ALA A 16 11.17 18.67 -2.31
CA ALA A 16 11.85 17.49 -1.81
C ALA A 16 12.80 17.83 -0.64
N ALA A 17 13.56 18.93 -0.72
CA ALA A 17 14.43 19.37 0.37
C ALA A 17 13.65 19.72 1.64
N LEU A 18 12.50 20.39 1.52
CA LEU A 18 11.62 20.69 2.66
C LEU A 18 11.09 19.41 3.35
N LEU A 19 10.79 18.36 2.58
CA LEU A 19 10.40 17.06 3.14
C LEU A 19 11.55 16.41 3.93
N ILE A 20 12.80 16.53 3.43
CA ILE A 20 13.98 16.09 4.18
C ILE A 20 14.13 16.91 5.46
N LEU A 21 14.04 18.23 5.40
CA LEU A 21 14.16 19.08 6.60
C LEU A 21 13.10 18.73 7.65
N ASN A 22 11.86 18.49 7.23
CA ASN A 22 10.82 18.03 8.14
C ASN A 22 11.14 16.65 8.75
N LEU A 23 11.73 15.72 7.99
CA LEU A 23 12.23 14.47 8.56
C LEU A 23 13.29 14.74 9.63
N LEU A 24 14.30 15.56 9.33
CA LEU A 24 15.42 15.86 10.23
C LEU A 24 14.99 16.52 11.53
N LEU A 25 13.97 17.38 11.49
CA LEU A 25 13.39 18.00 12.69
C LEU A 25 12.72 16.99 13.63
N ASN A 26 12.14 15.92 13.06
CA ASN A 26 11.45 14.88 13.82
C ASN A 26 12.37 13.69 14.18
N ASN A 27 13.41 13.45 13.38
CA ASN A 27 14.39 12.40 13.57
C ASN A 27 15.79 12.87 13.15
N PRO A 28 16.56 13.48 14.07
CA PRO A 28 17.91 13.97 13.78
C PRO A 28 18.96 12.84 13.65
N GLN A 29 18.57 11.58 13.87
CA GLN A 29 19.41 10.39 13.74
C GLN A 29 18.98 9.50 12.56
N ALA A 30 18.25 10.07 11.61
CA ALA A 30 17.66 9.31 10.52
C ALA A 30 18.71 8.55 9.68
N VAL A 31 18.37 7.32 9.31
CA VAL A 31 19.08 6.51 8.32
C VAL A 31 18.46 6.74 6.94
N ILE A 32 19.22 7.30 6.00
CA ILE A 32 18.70 7.77 4.71
C ILE A 32 19.34 7.03 3.54
N GLY A 33 18.51 6.35 2.74
CA GLY A 33 18.91 5.77 1.47
C GLY A 33 19.05 6.83 0.37
N LEU A 34 20.20 6.87 -0.29
CA LEU A 34 20.57 7.88 -1.29
C LEU A 34 20.57 7.33 -2.71
N ALA A 35 19.87 8.02 -3.62
CA ALA A 35 19.91 7.77 -5.05
C ALA A 35 20.95 8.65 -5.76
N THR A 36 21.46 8.20 -6.90
CA THR A 36 22.27 9.01 -7.80
C THR A 36 21.47 9.44 -9.04
N GLY A 37 22.15 10.04 -10.03
CA GLY A 37 21.53 10.48 -11.28
C GLY A 37 21.22 11.97 -11.32
N HIS A 38 20.53 12.41 -12.37
CA HIS A 38 20.26 13.84 -12.61
C HIS A 38 19.21 14.42 -11.67
N THR A 39 18.13 13.66 -11.42
CA THR A 39 16.98 14.11 -10.64
C THR A 39 17.33 14.54 -9.21
N PRO A 40 18.06 13.74 -8.39
CA PRO A 40 18.34 14.12 -7.00
C PRO A 40 19.39 15.24 -6.86
N LYS A 41 20.10 15.65 -7.93
CA LYS A 41 21.11 16.72 -7.84
C LYS A 41 20.53 18.03 -7.32
N GLY A 42 19.32 18.37 -7.77
CA GLY A 42 18.64 19.58 -7.34
C GLY A 42 18.27 19.52 -5.85
N LEU A 43 17.74 18.38 -5.40
CA LEU A 43 17.49 18.11 -3.98
C LEU A 43 18.76 18.29 -3.14
N TYR A 44 19.88 17.66 -3.53
CA TYR A 44 21.12 17.72 -2.77
C TYR A 44 21.65 19.15 -2.65
N ARG A 45 21.59 19.94 -3.73
CA ARG A 45 21.94 21.35 -3.69
C ARG A 45 21.08 22.14 -2.71
N GLU A 46 19.76 22.00 -2.77
CA GLU A 46 18.83 22.72 -1.87
C GLU A 46 19.01 22.28 -0.41
N TRP A 47 19.29 20.99 -0.16
CA TRP A 47 19.59 20.49 1.18
C TRP A 47 20.88 21.10 1.74
N VAL A 48 21.96 21.12 0.96
CA VAL A 48 23.23 21.75 1.38
C VAL A 48 23.01 23.23 1.70
N LEU A 49 22.28 23.96 0.85
CA LEU A 49 21.95 25.37 1.10
C LEU A 49 21.14 25.55 2.39
N ALA A 50 20.13 24.71 2.61
CA ALA A 50 19.30 24.78 3.81
C ALA A 50 20.09 24.48 5.09
N ARG A 51 21.00 23.49 5.06
CA ARG A 51 21.90 23.19 6.19
C ARG A 51 22.66 24.45 6.62
N TYR A 52 23.34 25.12 5.69
CA TYR A 52 24.16 26.28 6.00
C TYR A 52 23.31 27.49 6.41
N SER A 53 22.15 27.68 5.78
CA SER A 53 21.26 28.81 6.06
C SER A 53 20.55 28.69 7.41
N LEU A 54 20.22 27.47 7.84
CA LEU A 54 19.46 27.19 9.06
C LEU A 54 20.32 26.66 10.22
N GLY A 55 21.61 26.39 9.99
CA GLY A 55 22.52 25.88 11.02
C GLY A 55 22.21 24.46 11.49
N ILE A 56 21.66 23.61 10.62
CA ILE A 56 21.22 22.25 10.99
C ILE A 56 22.43 21.31 11.09
N ALA A 57 22.61 20.69 12.26
CA ALA A 57 23.64 19.67 12.49
C ALA A 57 23.29 18.35 11.79
N MET A 58 24.30 17.65 11.22
CA MET A 58 24.08 16.41 10.44
C MET A 58 24.97 15.23 10.79
N ASN A 59 25.97 15.44 11.64
CA ASN A 59 25.68 15.05 13.00
C ASN A 59 25.27 13.60 13.21
N GLY A 60 24.02 13.40 13.61
CA GLY A 60 23.47 12.10 13.92
C GLY A 60 23.07 11.23 12.72
N LEU A 61 23.17 11.71 11.47
CA LEU A 61 22.64 10.97 10.32
C LEU A 61 23.53 9.80 9.91
N HIS A 62 22.88 8.77 9.36
CA HIS A 62 23.53 7.71 8.60
C HIS A 62 22.97 7.69 7.19
N PHE A 63 23.81 7.34 6.23
CA PHE A 63 23.45 7.27 4.83
C PHE A 63 23.77 5.90 4.27
N CYS A 64 22.87 5.36 3.45
CA CYS A 64 23.08 4.10 2.75
C CYS A 64 22.98 4.36 1.25
N HIS A 65 23.95 3.89 0.49
CA HIS A 65 23.93 3.93 -0.96
C HIS A 65 22.88 2.96 -1.53
N LEU A 66 22.16 3.39 -2.56
CA LEU A 66 21.11 2.60 -3.21
C LEU A 66 21.66 1.51 -4.16
N ASP A 67 22.70 1.84 -4.93
CA ASP A 67 23.24 0.99 -5.98
C ASP A 67 24.70 1.37 -6.32
N GLU A 68 25.50 0.43 -6.81
CA GLU A 68 26.85 0.70 -7.32
C GLU A 68 27.20 -0.23 -8.48
N TYR A 69 27.98 0.27 -9.43
CA TYR A 69 28.47 -0.53 -10.54
C TYR A 69 29.44 -1.63 -10.07
N LEU A 70 29.28 -2.83 -10.63
CA LEU A 70 30.21 -3.91 -10.37
C LEU A 70 31.56 -3.63 -11.05
N GLY A 71 32.64 -3.79 -10.31
CA GLY A 71 34.02 -3.51 -10.71
C GLY A 71 34.51 -2.09 -10.37
N LEU A 72 33.66 -1.20 -9.86
CA LEU A 72 34.06 0.15 -9.46
C LEU A 72 34.09 0.30 -7.94
N GLY A 73 35.25 0.68 -7.41
CA GLY A 73 35.42 0.97 -5.98
C GLY A 73 34.89 2.36 -5.63
N SER A 74 34.65 2.61 -4.34
CA SER A 74 34.11 3.89 -3.86
C SER A 74 34.97 5.11 -4.16
N ASP A 75 36.26 4.91 -4.44
CA ASP A 75 37.22 5.97 -4.76
C ASP A 75 37.39 6.17 -6.27
N HIS A 76 36.76 5.34 -7.10
CA HIS A 76 36.80 5.50 -8.55
C HIS A 76 36.02 6.77 -8.96
N PRO A 77 36.59 7.66 -9.81
CA PRO A 77 35.98 8.95 -10.14
C PRO A 77 34.63 8.82 -10.87
N GLU A 78 34.43 7.72 -11.60
CA GLU A 78 33.18 7.42 -12.32
C GLU A 78 32.22 6.52 -11.51
N SER A 79 32.54 6.21 -10.24
CA SER A 79 31.64 5.46 -9.35
C SER A 79 30.45 6.30 -8.90
N MET A 80 29.34 5.63 -8.56
CA MET A 80 28.19 6.31 -7.98
C MET A 80 28.51 6.86 -6.58
N ALA A 81 29.36 6.17 -5.82
CA ALA A 81 29.88 6.64 -4.53
C ALA A 81 30.60 7.99 -4.65
N ALA A 82 31.47 8.17 -5.66
CA ALA A 82 32.16 9.44 -5.88
C ALA A 82 31.19 10.58 -6.20
N ILE A 83 30.15 10.31 -6.99
CA ILE A 83 29.09 11.27 -7.31
C ILE A 83 28.39 11.74 -6.03
N LEU A 84 27.96 10.82 -5.16
CA LEU A 84 27.33 11.17 -3.88
C LEU A 84 28.28 11.92 -2.96
N ARG A 85 29.55 11.49 -2.92
CA ARG A 85 30.58 12.12 -2.09
C ARG A 85 30.71 13.60 -2.42
N GLN A 86 30.83 13.91 -3.71
CA GLN A 86 30.99 15.27 -4.21
C GLN A 86 29.72 16.11 -4.05
N GLN A 87 28.55 15.56 -4.36
CA GLN A 87 27.31 16.33 -4.43
C GLN A 87 26.65 16.58 -3.06
N LEU A 88 26.88 15.68 -2.09
CA LEU A 88 26.14 15.71 -0.83
C LEU A 88 27.05 15.52 0.39
N ILE A 89 27.76 14.39 0.48
CA ILE A 89 28.43 13.96 1.72
C ILE A 89 29.51 14.97 2.15
N GLN A 90 30.39 15.37 1.24
CA GLN A 90 31.44 16.34 1.53
C GLN A 90 30.88 17.75 1.79
N PRO A 91 29.95 18.30 0.97
CA PRO A 91 29.31 19.58 1.28
C PRO A 91 28.53 19.61 2.60
N LEU A 92 27.95 18.49 3.03
CA LEU A 92 27.33 18.33 4.34
C LEU A 92 28.34 17.99 5.45
N GLY A 93 29.64 17.90 5.18
CA GLY A 93 30.64 17.57 6.20
C GLY A 93 30.33 16.30 6.99
N ILE A 94 29.78 15.29 6.32
CA ILE A 94 29.47 13.97 6.91
C ILE A 94 30.77 13.17 7.01
N THR A 95 30.98 12.52 8.15
CA THR A 95 32.17 11.70 8.39
C THR A 95 32.06 10.34 7.69
N PRO A 96 33.18 9.72 7.30
CA PRO A 96 33.17 8.47 6.54
C PRO A 96 32.43 7.30 7.22
N ASP A 97 32.41 7.23 8.55
CA ASP A 97 31.71 6.22 9.36
C ASP A 97 30.18 6.31 9.29
N ARG A 98 29.66 7.39 8.70
CA ARG A 98 28.22 7.67 8.58
C ARG A 98 27.67 7.50 7.18
N ILE A 99 28.51 7.14 6.21
CA ILE A 99 28.09 6.82 4.85
C ILE A 99 28.52 5.40 4.51
N HIS A 100 27.54 4.56 4.20
CA HIS A 100 27.71 3.17 3.85
C HIS A 100 27.54 3.02 2.35
N TYR A 101 28.63 2.73 1.65
CA TYR A 101 28.62 2.52 0.20
C TYR A 101 28.43 1.04 -0.12
N MET A 102 27.65 0.76 -1.16
CA MET A 102 27.54 -0.58 -1.70
C MET A 102 28.90 -1.02 -2.28
N PRO A 103 29.40 -2.21 -1.95
CA PRO A 103 30.81 -2.58 -2.14
C PRO A 103 31.11 -3.07 -3.57
N GLY A 104 31.11 -2.17 -4.56
CA GLY A 104 31.25 -2.45 -6.01
C GLY A 104 32.43 -3.33 -6.44
N THR A 105 33.43 -3.56 -5.58
CA THR A 105 34.65 -4.36 -5.86
C THR A 105 34.76 -5.63 -5.00
N ALA A 106 33.67 -6.04 -4.34
CA ALA A 106 33.65 -7.24 -3.52
C ALA A 106 34.02 -8.50 -4.34
N GLU A 107 34.81 -9.38 -3.75
CA GLU A 107 35.20 -10.66 -4.37
C GLU A 107 34.00 -11.60 -4.54
N ASP A 108 33.08 -11.61 -3.58
CA ASP A 108 31.78 -12.28 -3.65
C ASP A 108 30.66 -11.22 -3.55
N PRO A 109 30.16 -10.71 -4.69
CA PRO A 109 29.14 -9.68 -4.72
C PRO A 109 27.81 -10.09 -4.06
N GLU A 110 27.43 -11.37 -4.13
CA GLU A 110 26.19 -11.86 -3.52
C GLU A 110 26.30 -11.91 -2.00
N GLN A 111 27.46 -12.34 -1.47
CA GLN A 111 27.74 -12.24 -0.04
C GLN A 111 27.77 -10.80 0.43
N ALA A 112 28.35 -9.90 -0.36
CA ALA A 112 28.42 -8.49 -0.03
C ALA A 112 27.03 -7.83 0.02
N CYS A 113 26.10 -8.22 -0.87
CA CYS A 113 24.69 -7.82 -0.78
C CYS A 113 24.04 -8.27 0.54
N ARG A 114 24.26 -9.52 0.97
CA ARG A 114 23.73 -10.03 2.26
C ARG A 114 24.30 -9.28 3.46
N GLU A 115 25.59 -8.97 3.44
CA GLU A 115 26.24 -8.19 4.49
C GLU A 115 25.72 -6.75 4.54
N TYR A 116 25.42 -6.17 3.37
CA TYR A 116 24.84 -4.84 3.27
C TYR A 116 23.40 -4.78 3.81
N GLU A 117 22.58 -5.81 3.56
CA GLU A 117 21.27 -5.97 4.22
C GLU A 117 21.40 -6.05 5.74
N ALA A 118 22.34 -6.87 6.23
CA ALA A 118 22.59 -7.00 7.66
C ALA A 118 23.03 -5.67 8.30
N LEU A 119 23.85 -4.88 7.61
CA LEU A 119 24.24 -3.53 8.02
C LEU A 119 23.02 -2.60 8.13
N ILE A 120 22.15 -2.57 7.13
CA ILE A 120 20.93 -1.76 7.16
C ILE A 120 20.03 -2.18 8.34
N ALA A 121 19.89 -3.48 8.59
CA ALA A 121 19.14 -4.00 9.72
C ALA A 121 19.77 -3.59 11.08
N GLN A 122 21.10 -3.64 11.20
CA GLN A 122 21.83 -3.19 12.40
C GLN A 122 21.65 -1.70 12.69
N LEU A 123 21.50 -0.88 11.64
CA LEU A 123 21.18 0.55 11.77
C LEU A 123 19.71 0.81 12.13
N GLY A 124 18.88 -0.24 12.24
CA GLY A 124 17.46 -0.14 12.54
C GLY A 124 16.56 0.08 11.33
N GLY A 125 17.06 -0.21 10.12
CA GLY A 125 16.37 0.00 8.85
C GLY A 125 16.41 1.45 8.36
N LEU A 126 15.92 1.67 7.14
CA LEU A 126 15.92 2.99 6.51
C LEU A 126 14.73 3.83 7.00
N ASP A 127 14.98 5.02 7.54
CA ASP A 127 13.93 5.99 7.87
C ASP A 127 13.34 6.66 6.62
N LEU A 128 14.16 6.80 5.59
CA LEU A 128 13.76 7.34 4.30
C LEU A 128 14.58 6.70 3.17
N GLN A 129 13.92 6.25 2.11
CA GLN A 129 14.57 5.91 0.85
C GLN A 129 14.24 6.96 -0.21
N ILE A 130 15.26 7.64 -0.73
CA ILE A 130 15.14 8.56 -1.88
C ILE A 130 15.27 7.76 -3.17
N LEU A 131 14.38 7.99 -4.13
CA LEU A 131 14.34 7.27 -5.40
C LEU A 131 14.17 8.22 -6.58
N GLY A 132 14.76 7.83 -7.71
CA GLY A 132 14.31 8.25 -9.04
C GLY A 132 13.54 7.11 -9.72
N ILE A 133 13.08 7.36 -10.95
CA ILE A 133 12.46 6.34 -11.80
C ILE A 133 13.12 6.27 -13.19
N GLY A 134 13.38 5.06 -13.66
CA GLY A 134 13.82 4.77 -15.03
C GLY A 134 12.73 5.04 -16.07
N GLN A 135 13.09 5.22 -17.35
CA GLN A 135 12.07 5.35 -18.42
C GLN A 135 11.26 4.06 -18.63
N ASN A 136 11.82 2.92 -18.21
CA ASN A 136 11.19 1.60 -18.20
C ASN A 136 10.52 1.26 -16.85
N GLY A 137 10.43 2.20 -15.91
CA GLY A 137 9.78 1.96 -14.62
C GLY A 137 10.65 1.28 -13.55
N HIS A 138 11.95 1.09 -13.80
CA HIS A 138 12.86 0.63 -12.74
C HIS A 138 12.97 1.66 -11.59
N ILE A 139 13.23 1.15 -10.40
CA ILE A 139 13.68 1.90 -9.22
C ILE A 139 15.02 1.32 -8.78
N ALA A 140 15.99 2.16 -8.42
CA ALA A 140 17.40 1.73 -8.33
C ALA A 140 17.85 1.05 -9.65
N PHE A 141 18.59 -0.05 -9.60
CA PHE A 141 18.82 -0.93 -10.75
C PHE A 141 17.91 -2.17 -10.80
N ASN A 142 16.73 -2.13 -10.15
CA ASN A 142 15.73 -3.19 -10.28
C ASN A 142 15.08 -3.11 -11.66
N GLU A 143 15.65 -3.80 -12.64
CA GLU A 143 15.19 -3.80 -14.03
C GLU A 143 13.85 -4.56 -14.18
N PRO A 144 13.12 -4.36 -15.30
CA PRO A 144 11.93 -5.13 -15.62
C PRO A 144 12.13 -6.64 -15.46
N GLY A 145 11.25 -7.29 -14.68
CA GLY A 145 11.31 -8.71 -14.34
C GLY A 145 11.99 -9.01 -12.99
N THR A 146 12.44 -7.98 -12.26
CA THR A 146 12.96 -8.17 -10.90
C THR A 146 11.82 -8.54 -9.94
N PRO A 147 11.92 -9.65 -9.18
CA PRO A 147 10.89 -10.05 -8.23
C PRO A 147 10.65 -8.99 -7.14
N PHE A 148 9.40 -8.80 -6.72
CA PHE A 148 9.09 -7.81 -5.67
C PHE A 148 9.66 -8.15 -4.29
N ASP A 149 9.81 -9.43 -3.97
CA ASP A 149 10.42 -9.91 -2.73
C ASP A 149 11.95 -9.99 -2.79
N GLN A 150 12.56 -9.52 -3.88
CA GLN A 150 14.00 -9.50 -4.03
C GLN A 150 14.63 -8.49 -3.05
N HIS A 151 15.60 -8.95 -2.27
CA HIS A 151 16.49 -8.12 -1.44
C HIS A 151 17.67 -7.58 -2.26
N ALA A 152 18.66 -6.95 -1.63
CA ALA A 152 19.88 -6.52 -2.30
C ALA A 152 20.51 -7.68 -3.09
N HIS A 153 20.88 -7.41 -4.34
CA HIS A 153 21.35 -8.42 -5.28
C HIS A 153 22.22 -7.82 -6.39
N VAL A 154 22.88 -8.72 -7.13
CA VAL A 154 23.57 -8.39 -8.37
C VAL A 154 22.59 -8.45 -9.54
N THR A 155 22.60 -7.43 -10.38
CA THR A 155 21.74 -7.34 -11.56
C THR A 155 22.52 -7.04 -12.82
N THR A 156 21.96 -7.45 -13.96
CA THR A 156 22.49 -7.12 -15.30
C THR A 156 21.74 -5.91 -15.85
N LEU A 157 22.48 -4.85 -16.17
CA LEU A 157 21.92 -3.59 -16.63
C LEU A 157 21.41 -3.70 -18.06
N SER A 158 20.19 -3.22 -18.30
CA SER A 158 19.59 -3.20 -19.63
C SER A 158 20.36 -2.28 -20.57
N PRO A 159 20.32 -2.52 -21.90
CA PRO A 159 20.92 -1.62 -22.88
C PRO A 159 20.41 -0.16 -22.75
N SER A 160 19.14 0.02 -22.39
CA SER A 160 18.55 1.34 -22.13
C SER A 160 19.18 2.04 -20.92
N THR A 161 19.37 1.33 -19.81
CA THR A 161 20.00 1.87 -18.60
C THR A 161 21.47 2.21 -18.86
N ARG A 162 22.19 1.32 -19.53
CA ARG A 162 23.58 1.53 -19.97
C ARG A 162 23.71 2.77 -20.85
N LYS A 163 22.78 2.98 -21.79
CA LYS A 163 22.75 4.17 -22.65
C LYS A 163 22.41 5.45 -21.86
N ALA A 164 21.48 5.38 -20.92
CA ALA A 164 21.09 6.53 -20.10
C ALA A 164 22.24 7.02 -19.20
N ASN A 165 23.11 6.11 -18.75
CA ASN A 165 24.21 6.43 -17.84
C ASN A 165 25.56 6.65 -18.56
N ALA A 166 25.64 6.42 -19.88
CA ALA A 166 26.88 6.52 -20.65
C ALA A 166 27.55 7.90 -20.59
N SER A 167 26.80 8.97 -20.34
CA SER A 167 27.36 10.32 -20.18
C SER A 167 28.18 10.50 -18.89
N ALA A 168 28.07 9.59 -17.92
CA ALA A 168 28.87 9.58 -16.71
C ALA A 168 30.27 8.96 -16.91
N PHE A 169 30.52 8.33 -18.06
CA PHE A 169 31.76 7.60 -18.36
C PHE A 169 32.53 8.28 -19.49
N SER A 170 33.84 8.47 -19.27
CA SER A 170 34.75 9.14 -20.21
C SER A 170 34.82 8.45 -21.58
N ASN A 171 34.84 7.11 -21.61
CA ASN A 171 34.80 6.30 -22.82
C ASN A 171 33.37 5.97 -23.30
N LYS A 172 32.33 6.44 -22.58
CA LYS A 172 30.91 6.09 -22.78
C LYS A 172 30.59 4.59 -22.65
N GLU A 173 31.51 3.78 -22.13
CA GLU A 173 31.27 2.37 -21.85
C GLU A 173 30.87 2.21 -20.39
N THR A 174 29.64 1.78 -20.18
CA THR A 174 29.11 1.52 -18.83
C THR A 174 29.32 0.05 -18.46
N PRO A 175 29.62 -0.26 -17.18
CA PRO A 175 29.62 -1.62 -16.66
C PRO A 175 28.32 -2.36 -17.02
N ALA A 176 28.42 -3.67 -17.25
CA ALA A 176 27.28 -4.50 -17.62
C ALA A 176 26.43 -4.93 -16.41
N GLN A 177 27.01 -4.89 -15.21
CA GLN A 177 26.38 -5.34 -13.97
C GLN A 177 26.52 -4.28 -12.88
N ALA A 178 25.62 -4.36 -11.92
CA ALA A 178 25.61 -3.52 -10.72
C ALA A 178 25.13 -4.35 -9.52
N MET A 179 25.47 -3.91 -8.33
CA MET A 179 24.72 -4.28 -7.12
C MET A 179 23.68 -3.20 -6.85
N THR A 180 22.53 -3.60 -6.31
CA THR A 180 21.42 -2.70 -6.01
C THR A 180 20.65 -3.18 -4.80
N LEU A 181 20.05 -2.26 -4.04
CA LEU A 181 18.98 -2.63 -3.13
C LEU A 181 17.81 -3.19 -3.94
N GLY A 182 17.23 -4.28 -3.44
CA GLY A 182 16.06 -4.91 -4.05
C GLY A 182 14.75 -4.20 -3.69
N PRO A 183 13.64 -4.51 -4.38
CA PRO A 183 12.35 -3.88 -4.11
C PRO A 183 11.85 -4.16 -2.69
N ALA A 184 12.11 -5.35 -2.13
CA ALA A 184 11.72 -5.69 -0.76
C ALA A 184 12.39 -4.77 0.27
N THR A 185 13.69 -4.51 0.08
CA THR A 185 14.48 -3.65 0.97
C THR A 185 14.03 -2.19 0.87
N ILE A 186 13.73 -1.72 -0.34
CA ILE A 186 13.16 -0.38 -0.57
C ILE A 186 11.79 -0.26 0.12
N MET A 187 10.92 -1.27 -0.01
CA MET A 187 9.60 -1.31 0.61
C MET A 187 9.65 -1.47 2.13
N GLY A 188 10.76 -1.97 2.68
CA GLY A 188 11.02 -2.03 4.12
C GLY A 188 11.39 -0.69 4.76
N SER A 189 11.61 0.37 3.98
CA SER A 189 11.88 1.71 4.51
C SER A 189 10.65 2.29 5.22
N ARG A 190 10.84 3.18 6.21
CA ARG A 190 9.70 3.80 6.91
C ARG A 190 8.98 4.83 6.02
N ARG A 191 9.72 5.44 5.09
CA ARG A 191 9.22 6.45 4.15
C ARG A 191 9.93 6.31 2.82
N ILE A 192 9.21 6.58 1.73
CA ILE A 192 9.78 6.65 0.38
C ILE A 192 9.55 8.06 -0.17
N LEU A 193 10.59 8.64 -0.76
CA LEU A 193 10.52 9.88 -1.53
C LEU A 193 10.96 9.59 -2.96
N LEU A 194 10.01 9.48 -3.89
CA LEU A 194 10.30 9.34 -5.31
C LEU A 194 10.21 10.70 -6.01
N MET A 195 11.24 11.04 -6.78
CA MET A 195 11.29 12.26 -7.58
C MET A 195 11.33 11.93 -9.06
N ALA A 196 10.55 12.65 -9.87
CA ALA A 196 10.62 12.55 -11.32
C ALA A 196 10.38 13.90 -11.99
N SER A 197 11.20 14.21 -12.99
CA SER A 197 11.14 15.45 -13.74
C SER A 197 11.37 15.20 -15.22
N GLY A 198 10.67 15.97 -16.04
CA GLY A 198 10.79 15.96 -17.50
C GLY A 198 9.89 14.94 -18.20
N SER A 199 9.49 15.29 -19.42
CA SER A 199 8.57 14.49 -20.25
C SER A 199 9.03 13.05 -20.52
N SER A 200 10.34 12.80 -20.53
CA SER A 200 10.91 11.44 -20.69
C SER A 200 10.47 10.45 -19.61
N LYS A 201 10.01 10.94 -18.44
CA LYS A 201 9.55 10.11 -17.32
C LYS A 201 8.03 9.91 -17.30
N ALA A 202 7.27 10.65 -18.10
CA ALA A 202 5.82 10.70 -18.01
C ALA A 202 5.15 9.33 -18.23
N THR A 203 5.65 8.53 -19.18
CA THR A 203 5.11 7.18 -19.41
C THR A 203 5.39 6.25 -18.23
N ALA A 204 6.59 6.30 -17.65
CA ALA A 204 6.94 5.46 -16.51
C ALA A 204 6.11 5.82 -15.27
N ILE A 205 5.91 7.12 -15.02
CA ILE A 205 5.05 7.62 -13.94
C ILE A 205 3.58 7.22 -14.15
N GLN A 206 3.08 7.32 -15.39
CA GLN A 206 1.75 6.83 -15.71
C GLN A 206 1.63 5.33 -15.44
N ASN A 207 2.53 4.51 -15.99
CA ASN A 207 2.50 3.06 -15.80
C ASN A 207 2.61 2.67 -14.32
N MET A 208 3.48 3.35 -13.56
CA MET A 208 3.64 3.15 -12.12
C MET A 208 2.34 3.40 -11.34
N LEU A 209 1.65 4.51 -11.63
CA LEU A 209 0.48 4.93 -10.84
C LEU A 209 -0.83 4.31 -11.34
N GLU A 210 -0.94 4.11 -12.64
CA GLU A 210 -2.18 3.80 -13.34
C GLU A 210 -2.20 2.43 -14.01
N GLY A 211 -1.03 1.81 -14.19
CA GLY A 211 -0.89 0.47 -14.76
C GLY A 211 -1.18 -0.64 -13.74
N PRO A 212 -1.22 -1.90 -14.20
CA PRO A 212 -1.36 -3.04 -13.30
C PRO A 212 -0.13 -3.18 -12.39
N LEU A 213 -0.29 -3.82 -11.23
CA LEU A 213 0.86 -4.28 -10.44
C LEU A 213 1.66 -5.30 -11.26
N ASP A 214 2.90 -4.98 -11.62
CA ASP A 214 3.70 -5.73 -12.59
C ASP A 214 5.20 -5.62 -12.30
N GLU A 215 5.89 -6.76 -12.19
CA GLU A 215 7.35 -6.83 -11.97
C GLU A 215 8.14 -6.33 -13.20
N ASN A 216 7.51 -6.23 -14.38
CA ASN A 216 8.10 -5.53 -15.52
C ASN A 216 8.10 -4.00 -15.38
N CYS A 217 7.37 -3.46 -14.39
CA CYS A 217 7.43 -2.07 -13.97
C CYS A 217 7.61 -2.02 -12.43
N PRO A 218 8.83 -2.25 -11.91
CA PRO A 218 9.07 -2.40 -10.47
C PRO A 218 8.54 -1.26 -9.60
N ALA A 219 8.49 -0.04 -10.15
CA ALA A 219 7.91 1.11 -9.46
C ALA A 219 6.43 0.94 -9.06
N THR A 220 5.65 0.08 -9.74
CA THR A 220 4.23 -0.18 -9.42
C THR A 220 4.03 -0.68 -7.98
N LEU A 221 5.04 -1.37 -7.42
CA LEU A 221 5.06 -1.85 -6.04
C LEU A 221 4.94 -0.71 -5.02
N LEU A 222 5.49 0.47 -5.33
CA LEU A 222 5.50 1.59 -4.38
C LEU A 222 4.09 2.09 -4.02
N ARG A 223 3.07 1.80 -4.84
CA ARG A 223 1.65 2.09 -4.54
C ARG A 223 1.18 1.40 -3.26
N PHE A 224 1.81 0.29 -2.92
CA PHE A 224 1.51 -0.52 -1.74
C PHE A 224 2.32 -0.11 -0.51
N HIS A 225 3.24 0.85 -0.65
CA HIS A 225 4.04 1.33 0.47
C HIS A 225 3.22 2.23 1.39
N PRO A 226 3.27 2.02 2.71
CA PRO A 226 2.41 2.74 3.64
C PRO A 226 2.61 4.26 3.63
N ASN A 227 3.83 4.70 3.35
CA ASN A 227 4.25 6.10 3.43
C ASN A 227 5.17 6.50 2.26
N ALA A 228 4.68 6.36 1.03
CA ALA A 228 5.37 6.85 -0.17
C ALA A 228 4.86 8.25 -0.57
N THR A 229 5.79 9.16 -0.85
CA THR A 229 5.54 10.49 -1.42
C THR A 229 6.23 10.62 -2.77
N LEU A 230 5.48 11.03 -3.79
CA LEU A 230 5.99 11.35 -5.12
C LEU A 230 6.01 12.86 -5.29
N VAL A 231 7.16 13.41 -5.69
CA VAL A 231 7.27 14.83 -6.09
C VAL A 231 7.56 14.85 -7.58
N LEU A 232 6.59 15.33 -8.36
CA LEU A 232 6.60 15.27 -9.81
C LEU A 232 6.53 16.69 -10.36
N ASP A 233 7.41 17.04 -11.30
CA ASP A 233 7.17 18.26 -12.07
C ASP A 233 6.01 18.09 -13.06
N ARG A 234 5.57 19.20 -13.65
CA ARG A 234 4.44 19.22 -14.57
C ARG A 234 4.65 18.28 -15.77
N GLU A 235 5.87 18.17 -16.29
CA GLU A 235 6.15 17.33 -17.46
C GLU A 235 6.12 15.84 -17.13
N ALA A 236 6.67 15.43 -15.99
CA ALA A 236 6.63 14.04 -15.52
C ALA A 236 5.19 13.61 -15.16
N ALA A 237 4.35 14.55 -14.73
CA ALA A 237 2.94 14.32 -14.43
C ALA A 237 2.02 14.41 -15.67
N ALA A 238 2.53 14.81 -16.84
CA ALA A 238 1.70 15.24 -17.98
C ALA A 238 0.76 14.17 -18.56
N LYS A 239 1.01 12.89 -18.29
CA LYS A 239 0.19 11.77 -18.77
C LYS A 239 -0.78 11.21 -17.72
N LEU A 240 -0.77 11.74 -16.50
CA LEU A 240 -1.66 11.27 -15.44
C LEU A 240 -3.08 11.76 -15.67
N SER A 241 -4.04 10.89 -15.36
CA SER A 241 -5.45 11.25 -15.37
C SER A 241 -5.78 12.26 -14.26
N PRO A 242 -6.81 13.11 -14.44
CA PRO A 242 -7.24 14.03 -13.39
C PRO A 242 -7.56 13.34 -12.07
N ALA A 243 -8.12 12.12 -12.12
CA ALA A 243 -8.43 11.31 -10.95
C ALA A 243 -7.18 10.91 -10.13
N THR A 244 -6.03 10.76 -10.78
CA THR A 244 -4.76 10.46 -10.09
C THR A 244 -4.13 11.71 -9.50
N LEU A 245 -4.21 12.85 -10.21
CA LEU A 245 -3.61 14.12 -9.78
C LEU A 245 -4.39 14.83 -8.68
N GLN A 246 -5.70 14.62 -8.64
CA GLN A 246 -6.56 15.05 -7.55
C GLN A 246 -6.95 13.80 -6.76
N PRO A 247 -6.07 13.25 -5.87
CA PRO A 247 -6.56 12.33 -4.86
C PRO A 247 -7.70 13.06 -4.15
N ALA A 248 -8.80 12.38 -3.89
CA ALA A 248 -10.07 12.95 -3.43
C ALA A 248 -9.94 13.80 -2.15
N GLU A 249 -9.33 14.98 -2.24
CA GLU A 249 -9.39 16.03 -1.25
C GLU A 249 -10.81 16.57 -1.35
N TYR A 250 -11.64 16.19 -0.38
CA TYR A 250 -12.94 16.80 -0.13
C TYR A 250 -13.98 16.73 -1.27
N ASN A 251 -13.84 15.78 -2.19
CA ASN A 251 -14.96 15.40 -3.07
C ASN A 251 -15.54 14.09 -2.55
N HIS A 252 -16.46 14.15 -1.59
CA HIS A 252 -17.43 13.07 -1.39
C HIS A 252 -18.36 13.08 -2.62
N PRO A 253 -18.22 12.21 -3.63
CA PRO A 253 -19.14 12.20 -4.76
C PRO A 253 -20.44 11.50 -4.37
N ILE A 254 -20.47 10.88 -3.18
CA ILE A 254 -21.60 10.11 -2.66
C ILE A 254 -22.06 10.80 -1.38
N PRO A 255 -23.27 11.38 -1.37
CA PRO A 255 -23.90 11.91 -0.17
C PRO A 255 -24.00 10.83 0.91
N LEU A 256 -23.92 11.26 2.17
CA LEU A 256 -24.17 10.39 3.32
C LEU A 256 -25.55 9.73 3.15
N SER A 257 -25.58 8.40 3.11
CA SER A 257 -26.80 7.62 3.05
C SER A 257 -27.07 6.95 4.40
N VAL A 258 -28.27 7.13 4.94
CA VAL A 258 -28.71 6.50 6.18
C VAL A 258 -29.82 5.52 5.87
N PHE A 259 -29.56 4.23 6.04
CA PHE A 259 -30.49 3.14 5.77
C PHE A 259 -31.19 2.72 7.07
N ALA A 260 -32.31 3.40 7.37
CA ALA A 260 -33.20 3.00 8.45
C ALA A 260 -33.73 1.58 8.26
N LYS A 261 -34.17 0.93 9.34
CA LYS A 261 -34.68 -0.47 9.34
C LYS A 261 -35.72 -0.76 8.24
N THR A 262 -36.58 0.22 7.94
CA THR A 262 -37.69 0.07 6.97
C THR A 262 -37.29 0.33 5.52
N THR A 263 -36.07 0.78 5.26
CA THR A 263 -35.62 1.22 3.93
C THR A 263 -34.71 0.16 3.32
N PRO A 264 -35.04 -0.50 2.20
CA PRO A 264 -34.13 -1.50 1.61
C PRO A 264 -32.75 -0.89 1.33
N LEU A 265 -31.68 -1.67 1.52
CA LEU A 265 -30.31 -1.22 1.26
C LEU A 265 -30.06 -0.99 -0.23
N LEU A 266 -30.71 -1.80 -1.07
CA LEU A 266 -30.53 -1.86 -2.52
C LEU A 266 -31.90 -2.11 -3.18
N ASP A 267 -32.12 -1.49 -4.34
CA ASP A 267 -33.44 -1.51 -5.01
C ASP A 267 -33.82 -2.85 -5.66
N SER A 268 -32.86 -3.76 -5.83
CA SER A 268 -33.08 -5.04 -6.48
C SER A 268 -32.04 -6.08 -6.05
N PRO A 269 -32.35 -7.39 -6.12
CA PRO A 269 -31.39 -8.46 -5.81
C PRO A 269 -30.05 -8.26 -6.51
N GLN A 270 -28.96 -8.41 -5.75
CA GLN A 270 -27.58 -8.16 -6.19
C GLN A 270 -26.73 -9.39 -5.87
N ARG A 271 -25.58 -9.48 -6.55
CA ARG A 271 -24.55 -10.48 -6.29
C ARG A 271 -23.41 -9.81 -5.54
N ILE A 272 -23.23 -10.18 -4.30
CA ILE A 272 -22.40 -9.47 -3.33
C ILE A 272 -21.21 -10.34 -2.93
N LEU A 273 -20.02 -9.87 -3.24
CA LEU A 273 -18.79 -10.53 -2.80
C LEU A 273 -18.36 -9.94 -1.46
N VAL A 274 -18.26 -10.78 -0.44
CA VAL A 274 -17.76 -10.40 0.88
C VAL A 274 -16.29 -10.82 0.94
N CYS A 275 -15.39 -9.84 0.89
CA CYS A 275 -13.96 -10.07 0.92
C CYS A 275 -13.38 -9.72 2.29
N ALA A 276 -12.82 -10.71 2.98
CA ALA A 276 -12.27 -10.58 4.31
C ALA A 276 -10.76 -10.83 4.29
N PRO A 277 -9.92 -10.00 4.96
CA PRO A 277 -8.50 -10.29 5.11
C PRO A 277 -8.27 -11.66 5.75
N HIS A 278 -8.93 -11.92 6.89
CA HIS A 278 -8.97 -13.21 7.58
C HIS A 278 -10.40 -13.76 7.65
N PRO A 279 -10.59 -15.07 7.90
CA PRO A 279 -11.90 -15.70 7.79
C PRO A 279 -13.04 -15.13 8.66
N ASP A 280 -12.72 -14.55 9.81
CA ASP A 280 -13.69 -14.02 10.79
C ASP A 280 -13.92 -12.50 10.69
N ASP A 281 -13.12 -11.78 9.89
CA ASP A 281 -13.14 -10.31 9.89
C ASP A 281 -14.48 -9.72 9.42
N ALA A 282 -15.16 -10.38 8.47
CA ALA A 282 -16.43 -9.90 7.91
C ALA A 282 -17.59 -10.01 8.92
N SER A 283 -17.77 -11.16 9.59
CA SER A 283 -18.79 -11.29 10.64
C SER A 283 -18.56 -10.29 11.77
N ILE A 284 -17.31 -10.12 12.19
CA ILE A 284 -16.91 -9.16 13.23
C ILE A 284 -17.24 -7.72 12.80
N SER A 285 -16.93 -7.34 11.56
CA SER A 285 -16.98 -5.92 11.15
C SER A 285 -18.31 -5.49 10.54
N CYS A 286 -18.92 -6.32 9.69
CA CYS A 286 -20.12 -5.97 8.92
C CYS A 286 -21.22 -7.06 8.89
N GLY A 287 -21.11 -8.11 9.71
CA GLY A 287 -22.05 -9.23 9.71
C GLY A 287 -23.53 -8.85 9.91
N GLY A 288 -23.83 -7.72 10.56
CA GLY A 288 -25.22 -7.25 10.72
C GLY A 288 -25.81 -6.77 9.39
N THR A 289 -25.04 -6.00 8.63
CA THR A 289 -25.42 -5.55 7.29
C THR A 289 -25.52 -6.72 6.33
N LEU A 290 -24.61 -7.71 6.42
CA LEU A 290 -24.70 -8.94 5.61
C LEU A 290 -25.97 -9.75 5.93
N ALA A 291 -26.35 -9.84 7.20
CA ALA A 291 -27.59 -10.49 7.63
C ALA A 291 -28.82 -9.83 7.01
N ARG A 292 -28.84 -8.50 7.03
CA ARG A 292 -29.89 -7.71 6.43
C ARG A 292 -29.96 -7.89 4.91
N LEU A 293 -28.82 -7.82 4.21
CA LEU A 293 -28.76 -8.07 2.76
C LEU A 293 -29.27 -9.48 2.40
N LYS A 294 -28.95 -10.49 3.22
CA LYS A 294 -29.49 -11.83 3.00
C LYS A 294 -31.01 -11.88 3.16
N GLN A 295 -31.58 -11.21 4.17
CA GLN A 295 -33.03 -11.11 4.36
C GLN A 295 -33.72 -10.36 3.21
N GLU A 296 -33.05 -9.35 2.65
CA GLU A 296 -33.51 -8.59 1.47
C GLU A 296 -33.37 -9.38 0.15
N GLY A 297 -32.86 -10.62 0.19
CA GLY A 297 -32.84 -11.55 -0.95
C GLY A 297 -31.60 -11.46 -1.84
N HIS A 298 -30.50 -10.86 -1.36
CA HIS A 298 -29.25 -10.78 -2.09
C HIS A 298 -28.45 -12.09 -2.06
N GLU A 299 -27.73 -12.38 -3.15
CA GLU A 299 -26.80 -13.52 -3.25
C GLU A 299 -25.45 -13.10 -2.66
N LEU A 300 -24.98 -13.81 -1.63
CA LEU A 300 -23.67 -13.57 -1.01
C LEU A 300 -22.67 -14.64 -1.46
N LEU A 301 -21.41 -14.28 -1.59
CA LEU A 301 -20.26 -15.19 -1.62
C LEU A 301 -19.19 -14.67 -0.66
N PHE A 302 -18.72 -15.53 0.25
CA PHE A 302 -17.69 -15.18 1.21
C PHE A 302 -16.33 -15.64 0.70
N ILE A 303 -15.35 -14.73 0.70
CA ILE A 303 -13.94 -15.09 0.48
C ILE A 303 -13.08 -14.58 1.62
N SER A 304 -12.16 -15.42 2.08
CA SER A 304 -11.03 -14.98 2.88
C SER A 304 -9.79 -14.89 2.00
N MET A 305 -8.99 -13.84 2.18
CA MET A 305 -7.72 -13.67 1.46
C MET A 305 -6.61 -14.60 1.96
N THR A 306 -6.87 -15.37 3.01
CA THR A 306 -5.98 -16.40 3.54
C THR A 306 -6.76 -17.68 3.80
N THR A 307 -6.07 -18.81 3.79
CA THR A 307 -6.59 -20.09 4.29
C THR A 307 -6.62 -20.17 5.82
N GLY A 308 -6.17 -19.12 6.51
CA GLY A 308 -6.11 -19.08 7.99
C GLY A 308 -4.97 -19.90 8.58
N HIS A 309 -4.05 -20.40 7.75
CA HIS A 309 -2.97 -21.30 8.16
C HIS A 309 -1.91 -20.66 9.08
N ARG A 310 -1.88 -19.33 9.19
CA ARG A 310 -1.06 -18.57 10.15
C ARG A 310 -1.79 -18.24 11.46
N ALA A 311 -3.03 -18.72 11.64
CA ALA A 311 -3.78 -18.51 12.87
C ALA A 311 -3.03 -19.12 14.06
N ASP A 312 -2.97 -18.40 15.17
CA ASP A 312 -2.34 -18.88 16.40
C ASP A 312 -3.33 -19.75 17.18
N ILE A 313 -3.32 -21.05 16.86
CA ILE A 313 -4.19 -22.07 17.46
C ILE A 313 -3.28 -23.12 18.12
N PRO A 314 -3.22 -23.16 19.47
CA PRO A 314 -2.32 -24.06 20.18
C PRO A 314 -2.50 -25.53 19.81
N GLY A 315 -1.39 -26.26 19.64
CA GLY A 315 -1.40 -27.70 19.40
C GLY A 315 -1.82 -28.13 18.00
N THR A 316 -1.85 -27.21 17.03
CA THR A 316 -2.16 -27.52 15.62
C THR A 316 -0.96 -27.31 14.71
N ASP A 317 -0.87 -28.09 13.63
CA ASP A 317 0.03 -27.84 12.50
C ASP A 317 -0.65 -26.99 11.40
N ARG A 318 0.07 -26.70 10.32
CA ARG A 318 -0.42 -25.85 9.21
C ARG A 318 -1.70 -26.40 8.58
N GLU A 319 -1.71 -27.69 8.23
CA GLU A 319 -2.82 -28.31 7.51
C GLU A 319 -4.05 -28.46 8.40
N GLN A 320 -3.84 -28.81 9.67
CA GLN A 320 -4.91 -28.82 10.67
C GLN A 320 -5.58 -27.45 10.83
N ARG A 321 -4.79 -26.36 10.80
CA ARG A 321 -5.35 -25.00 10.84
C ARG A 321 -6.15 -24.67 9.59
N ILE A 322 -5.66 -25.03 8.40
CA ILE A 322 -6.38 -24.79 7.14
C ILE A 322 -7.74 -25.47 7.18
N VAL A 323 -7.78 -26.75 7.52
CA VAL A 323 -9.01 -27.54 7.60
C VAL A 323 -9.98 -26.94 8.63
N LEU A 324 -9.49 -26.64 9.84
CA LEU A 324 -10.31 -26.06 10.89
C LEU A 324 -10.88 -24.70 10.48
N ARG A 325 -10.05 -23.80 9.97
CA ARG A 325 -10.47 -22.44 9.57
C ARG A 325 -11.43 -22.46 8.38
N GLN A 326 -11.26 -23.39 7.44
CA GLN A 326 -12.21 -23.60 6.35
C GLN A 326 -13.57 -24.07 6.87
N GLN A 327 -13.60 -25.05 7.80
CA GLN A 327 -14.85 -25.53 8.41
C GLN A 327 -15.60 -24.43 9.16
N GLU A 328 -14.88 -23.55 9.87
CA GLU A 328 -15.47 -22.40 10.55
C GLU A 328 -16.07 -21.39 9.56
N SER A 329 -15.38 -21.14 8.45
CA SER A 329 -15.86 -20.27 7.38
C SER A 329 -17.11 -20.83 6.69
N GLU A 330 -17.14 -22.13 6.44
CA GLU A 330 -18.30 -22.84 5.89
C GLU A 330 -19.49 -22.80 6.84
N ALA A 331 -19.23 -22.94 8.15
CA ALA A 331 -20.27 -22.83 9.18
C ALA A 331 -20.86 -21.41 9.23
N GLU A 332 -20.06 -20.35 9.06
CA GLU A 332 -20.57 -18.99 8.91
C GLU A 332 -21.40 -18.85 7.62
N ALA A 333 -20.85 -19.23 6.47
CA ALA A 333 -21.52 -19.06 5.18
C ALA A 333 -22.85 -19.83 5.10
N ALA A 334 -22.97 -20.96 5.78
CA ALA A 334 -24.20 -21.73 5.88
C ALA A 334 -25.34 -20.94 6.55
N LEU A 335 -25.05 -20.00 7.45
CA LEU A 335 -26.05 -19.10 8.05
C LEU A 335 -26.70 -18.17 7.02
N PHE A 336 -26.06 -18.00 5.85
CA PHE A 336 -26.51 -17.14 4.76
C PHE A 336 -26.92 -17.95 3.50
N ASP A 337 -27.06 -19.28 3.60
CA ASP A 337 -27.17 -20.21 2.45
C ASP A 337 -26.12 -19.92 1.36
N SER A 338 -24.89 -19.66 1.77
CA SER A 338 -23.80 -19.24 0.92
C SER A 338 -22.61 -20.21 1.00
N GLN A 339 -21.56 -19.90 0.25
CA GLN A 339 -20.29 -20.62 0.24
C GLN A 339 -19.18 -19.72 0.77
N ALA A 340 -18.15 -20.34 1.34
CA ALA A 340 -16.93 -19.67 1.77
C ALA A 340 -15.71 -20.27 1.04
N LEU A 341 -14.84 -19.40 0.51
CA LEU A 341 -13.61 -19.79 -0.16
C LEU A 341 -12.40 -19.13 0.51
N GLY A 342 -11.46 -19.93 1.00
CA GLY A 342 -10.15 -19.45 1.44
C GLY A 342 -9.19 -19.33 0.25
N LEU A 343 -8.68 -18.13 -0.01
CA LEU A 343 -7.61 -17.90 -0.99
C LEU A 343 -6.24 -18.07 -0.33
N GLU A 344 -5.28 -18.57 -1.09
CA GLU A 344 -3.87 -18.60 -0.69
C GLU A 344 -3.12 -17.51 -1.46
N LEU A 345 -3.09 -16.30 -0.89
CA LEU A 345 -2.35 -15.18 -1.45
C LEU A 345 -0.89 -15.19 -0.93
N ASP A 346 0.07 -15.02 -1.83
CA ASP A 346 1.51 -15.12 -1.59
C ASP A 346 1.99 -14.06 -0.59
N PHE A 347 1.37 -12.88 -0.56
CA PHE A 347 1.78 -11.81 0.35
C PHE A 347 1.73 -12.25 1.83
N TYR A 348 0.84 -13.19 2.19
CA TYR A 348 0.81 -13.76 3.53
C TYR A 348 2.11 -14.51 3.87
N GLU A 349 2.81 -15.08 2.90
CA GLU A 349 4.07 -15.81 3.10
C GLU A 349 5.30 -14.91 2.89
N ARG A 350 5.16 -13.83 2.13
CA ARG A 350 6.26 -12.94 1.71
C ARG A 350 6.42 -11.71 2.60
N GLY A 351 6.16 -11.83 3.92
CA GLY A 351 6.30 -10.69 4.84
C GLY A 351 5.39 -9.50 4.47
N TYR A 352 4.20 -9.78 3.94
CA TYR A 352 3.26 -8.81 3.38
C TYR A 352 3.67 -8.14 2.06
N CYS A 353 4.71 -8.63 1.37
CA CYS A 353 5.05 -8.17 0.02
C CYS A 353 4.09 -8.76 -1.02
N PRO A 354 3.34 -7.96 -1.78
CA PRO A 354 2.37 -8.44 -2.76
C PRO A 354 3.03 -9.07 -3.99
N SER A 355 2.27 -9.90 -4.72
CA SER A 355 2.64 -10.40 -6.05
C SER A 355 1.54 -10.10 -7.09
N SER A 356 1.88 -10.19 -8.38
CA SER A 356 0.89 -10.14 -9.47
C SER A 356 -0.03 -11.37 -9.48
N ALA A 357 0.44 -12.51 -8.94
CA ALA A 357 -0.36 -13.71 -8.78
C ALA A 357 -1.49 -13.50 -7.75
N ASP A 358 -1.27 -12.67 -6.72
CA ASP A 358 -2.31 -12.33 -5.75
C ASP A 358 -3.52 -11.65 -6.41
N VAL A 359 -3.23 -10.63 -7.24
CA VAL A 359 -4.26 -9.92 -8.02
C VAL A 359 -4.96 -10.90 -8.97
N THR A 360 -4.21 -11.81 -9.59
CA THR A 360 -4.75 -12.82 -10.51
C THR A 360 -5.72 -13.78 -9.81
N ARG A 361 -5.38 -14.25 -8.60
CA ARG A 361 -6.26 -15.12 -7.79
C ARG A 361 -7.57 -14.42 -7.43
N ILE A 362 -7.50 -13.17 -6.96
CA ILE A 362 -8.70 -12.37 -6.64
C ILE A 362 -9.55 -12.16 -7.91
N ARG A 363 -8.93 -11.83 -9.04
CA ARG A 363 -9.61 -11.63 -10.33
C ARG A 363 -10.31 -12.90 -10.85
N SER A 364 -9.79 -14.08 -10.56
CA SER A 364 -10.45 -15.34 -10.91
C SER A 364 -11.82 -15.47 -10.24
N VAL A 365 -11.90 -15.13 -8.95
CA VAL A 365 -13.17 -15.07 -8.21
C VAL A 365 -14.09 -14.01 -8.81
N LEU A 366 -13.58 -12.79 -9.03
CA LEU A 366 -14.39 -11.70 -9.61
C LEU A 366 -14.96 -12.06 -10.99
N SER A 367 -14.18 -12.73 -11.84
CA SER A 367 -14.61 -13.10 -13.19
C SER A 367 -15.64 -14.23 -13.20
N THR A 368 -15.58 -15.12 -12.21
CA THR A 368 -16.51 -16.24 -12.04
C THR A 368 -17.81 -15.77 -11.37
N PHE A 369 -17.68 -15.06 -10.24
CA PHE A 369 -18.80 -14.60 -9.45
C PHE A 369 -19.41 -13.29 -9.95
N LYS A 370 -18.75 -12.50 -10.79
CA LYS A 370 -19.31 -11.25 -11.39
C LYS A 370 -20.16 -10.42 -10.41
N PRO A 371 -19.60 -9.98 -9.28
CA PRO A 371 -20.34 -9.20 -8.30
C PRO A 371 -20.71 -7.82 -8.85
N THR A 372 -21.77 -7.23 -8.30
CA THR A 372 -22.13 -5.82 -8.51
C THR A 372 -21.79 -4.95 -7.30
N LEU A 373 -21.62 -5.59 -6.14
CA LEU A 373 -21.22 -4.97 -4.87
C LEU A 373 -20.16 -5.84 -4.19
N VAL A 374 -19.14 -5.19 -3.62
CA VAL A 374 -18.05 -5.84 -2.90
C VAL A 374 -17.89 -5.20 -1.53
N PHE A 375 -17.80 -6.01 -0.49
CA PHE A 375 -17.41 -5.58 0.86
C PHE A 375 -15.94 -5.90 1.11
N SER A 376 -15.22 -4.99 1.76
CA SER A 376 -13.79 -5.14 2.09
C SER A 376 -13.41 -4.39 3.35
N ALA A 377 -12.29 -4.76 3.98
CA ALA A 377 -11.62 -3.89 4.93
C ALA A 377 -11.16 -2.58 4.25
N SER A 378 -10.99 -1.52 5.05
CA SER A 378 -10.54 -0.21 4.59
C SER A 378 -9.05 -0.17 4.22
N GLU A 379 -8.68 0.66 3.23
CA GLU A 379 -7.28 0.93 2.86
C GLU A 379 -6.46 1.66 3.95
N GLU A 380 -7.11 2.29 4.93
CA GLU A 380 -6.41 2.88 6.09
C GLU A 380 -6.46 1.99 7.32
N ASP A 381 -6.85 0.72 7.17
CA ASP A 381 -6.72 -0.24 8.26
C ASP A 381 -5.28 -0.24 8.79
N ARG A 382 -5.13 -0.13 10.12
CA ARG A 382 -3.83 -0.09 10.76
C ARG A 382 -3.17 -1.48 10.80
N HIS A 383 -3.95 -2.54 10.63
CA HIS A 383 -3.41 -3.89 10.53
C HIS A 383 -2.76 -4.10 9.15
N PRO A 384 -1.44 -4.42 9.08
CA PRO A 384 -0.73 -4.52 7.79
C PRO A 384 -1.37 -5.48 6.79
N ALA A 385 -1.83 -6.64 7.27
CA ALA A 385 -2.50 -7.62 6.41
C ALA A 385 -3.82 -7.08 5.83
N HIS A 386 -4.63 -6.38 6.63
CA HIS A 386 -5.92 -5.87 6.18
C HIS A 386 -5.75 -4.79 5.12
N ARG A 387 -4.80 -3.88 5.35
CA ARG A 387 -4.46 -2.84 4.40
C ARG A 387 -3.96 -3.42 3.09
N MET A 388 -3.02 -4.37 3.14
CA MET A 388 -2.51 -5.01 1.93
C MET A 388 -3.61 -5.76 1.17
N SER A 389 -4.46 -6.50 1.89
CA SER A 389 -5.67 -7.13 1.34
C SER A 389 -6.58 -6.13 0.62
N ALA A 390 -6.89 -4.99 1.25
CA ALA A 390 -7.73 -3.96 0.65
C ALA A 390 -7.10 -3.36 -0.62
N LEU A 391 -5.80 -3.10 -0.61
CA LEU A 391 -5.07 -2.57 -1.77
C LEU A 391 -5.03 -3.58 -2.93
N LEU A 392 -4.76 -4.86 -2.65
CA LEU A 392 -4.77 -5.93 -3.65
C LEU A 392 -6.17 -6.14 -4.24
N LEU A 393 -7.21 -6.09 -3.41
CA LEU A 393 -8.59 -6.16 -3.88
C LEU A 393 -8.92 -4.99 -4.80
N LYS A 394 -8.58 -3.77 -4.39
CA LYS A 394 -8.83 -2.58 -5.21
C LYS A 394 -8.12 -2.64 -6.55
N GLU A 395 -6.85 -3.08 -6.56
CA GLU A 395 -6.11 -3.33 -7.80
C GLU A 395 -6.85 -4.35 -8.70
N ALA A 396 -7.30 -5.48 -8.14
CA ALA A 396 -8.07 -6.48 -8.85
C ALA A 396 -9.43 -5.95 -9.38
N LEU A 397 -10.14 -5.15 -8.58
CA LEU A 397 -11.42 -4.56 -8.94
C LEU A 397 -11.27 -3.52 -10.05
N MET A 398 -10.27 -2.65 -9.97
CA MET A 398 -9.99 -1.65 -11.02
C MET A 398 -9.72 -2.33 -12.37
N GLN A 399 -8.93 -3.41 -12.37
CA GLN A 399 -8.70 -4.21 -13.57
C GLN A 399 -9.99 -4.91 -14.04
N HIS A 400 -10.79 -5.45 -13.13
CA HIS A 400 -12.05 -6.13 -13.47
C HIS A 400 -13.07 -5.18 -14.09
N VAL A 401 -13.29 -4.01 -13.47
CA VAL A 401 -14.18 -2.94 -13.95
C VAL A 401 -13.75 -2.44 -15.33
N GLN A 402 -12.45 -2.22 -15.54
CA GLN A 402 -11.92 -1.83 -16.85
C GLN A 402 -12.19 -2.89 -17.93
N ASN A 403 -11.99 -4.17 -17.59
CA ASN A 403 -12.18 -5.28 -18.54
C ASN A 403 -13.66 -5.54 -18.88
N MET A 404 -14.55 -5.40 -17.89
CA MET A 404 -15.99 -5.62 -18.07
C MET A 404 -16.71 -4.42 -18.67
N GLY A 405 -16.13 -3.21 -18.56
CA GLY A 405 -16.80 -1.97 -18.96
C GLY A 405 -18.05 -1.65 -18.13
N GLN A 406 -18.14 -2.20 -16.91
CA GLN A 406 -19.28 -2.04 -16.01
C GLN A 406 -18.82 -1.49 -14.66
N SER A 407 -19.60 -0.56 -14.09
CA SER A 407 -19.30 -0.04 -12.75
C SER A 407 -19.66 -1.06 -11.66
N LEU A 408 -19.00 -0.91 -10.51
CA LEU A 408 -19.18 -1.76 -9.33
C LEU A 408 -19.09 -0.91 -8.07
N GLN A 409 -19.87 -1.25 -7.05
CA GLN A 409 -19.76 -0.59 -5.75
C GLN A 409 -18.78 -1.32 -4.83
N LEU A 410 -17.91 -0.56 -4.16
CA LEU A 410 -17.05 -1.07 -3.09
C LEU A 410 -17.45 -0.41 -1.77
N TRP A 411 -17.82 -1.21 -0.78
CA TRP A 411 -18.17 -0.79 0.57
C TRP A 411 -17.08 -1.24 1.54
N SER A 412 -16.33 -0.27 2.06
CA SER A 412 -15.26 -0.52 3.02
C SER A 412 -15.81 -0.49 4.43
N TYR A 413 -15.67 -1.59 5.18
CA TYR A 413 -16.08 -1.70 6.57
C TYR A 413 -14.94 -1.37 7.53
N GLU A 414 -15.33 -1.06 8.77
CA GLU A 414 -14.44 -0.80 9.89
C GLU A 414 -14.75 -1.78 11.04
N GLY A 415 -13.76 -2.57 11.44
CA GLY A 415 -13.87 -3.48 12.59
C GLY A 415 -13.59 -2.83 13.95
N PRO A 416 -13.52 -3.61 15.03
CA PRO A 416 -13.35 -3.15 16.41
C PRO A 416 -11.98 -2.50 16.71
N TRP A 417 -11.04 -2.55 15.77
CA TRP A 417 -9.79 -1.79 15.83
C TRP A 417 -9.98 -0.30 15.48
N PHE A 418 -11.16 0.10 15.01
CA PHE A 418 -11.61 1.49 14.87
C PHE A 418 -12.73 1.78 15.88
N LEU A 419 -12.33 2.16 17.11
CA LEU A 419 -13.30 2.45 18.18
C LEU A 419 -14.27 3.59 17.79
N PHE A 420 -13.74 4.66 17.19
CA PHE A 420 -14.53 5.73 16.62
C PHE A 420 -14.63 5.53 15.11
N ALA A 421 -15.84 5.74 14.58
CA ALA A 421 -16.07 5.76 13.14
C ALA A 421 -15.26 6.90 12.51
N ARG A 422 -14.68 6.66 11.34
CA ARG A 422 -13.85 7.68 10.68
C ARG A 422 -14.67 8.87 10.18
N ASP A 423 -14.01 10.00 9.98
CA ASP A 423 -14.65 11.23 9.48
C ASP A 423 -15.10 11.15 8.01
N ASP A 424 -14.74 10.09 7.28
CA ASP A 424 -15.00 9.91 5.86
C ASP A 424 -16.00 8.79 5.51
N PHE A 425 -16.64 8.13 6.49
CA PHE A 425 -17.78 7.27 6.18
C PHE A 425 -18.92 8.08 5.53
N ASN A 426 -19.63 7.45 4.60
CA ASN A 426 -20.74 8.05 3.86
C ASN A 426 -21.96 7.11 3.77
N THR A 427 -21.98 6.03 4.54
CA THR A 427 -23.08 5.07 4.60
C THR A 427 -23.26 4.60 6.03
N VAL A 428 -24.49 4.66 6.53
CA VAL A 428 -24.90 4.17 7.85
C VAL A 428 -26.03 3.16 7.66
N VAL A 429 -25.93 2.00 8.28
CA VAL A 429 -26.91 0.92 8.20
C VAL A 429 -27.43 0.63 9.60
N GLU A 430 -28.73 0.84 9.82
CA GLU A 430 -29.37 0.44 11.06
C GLU A 430 -29.60 -1.08 11.11
N LEU A 431 -29.41 -1.63 12.30
CA LEU A 431 -29.55 -3.06 12.57
C LEU A 431 -30.76 -3.34 13.47
N GLU A 432 -31.45 -4.44 13.17
CA GLU A 432 -32.43 -5.06 14.05
C GLU A 432 -31.75 -6.07 14.96
N GLU A 433 -32.42 -6.46 16.05
CA GLU A 433 -31.94 -7.51 16.94
C GLU A 433 -31.76 -8.86 16.20
N SER A 434 -32.57 -9.12 15.17
CA SER A 434 -32.41 -10.30 14.30
C SER A 434 -31.09 -10.25 13.50
N HIS A 435 -30.69 -9.07 13.02
CA HIS A 435 -29.41 -8.87 12.32
C HIS A 435 -28.23 -9.05 13.26
N LEU A 436 -28.32 -8.51 14.48
CA LEU A 436 -27.31 -8.69 15.52
C LEU A 436 -27.19 -10.15 15.93
N ALA A 437 -28.30 -10.86 16.10
CA ALA A 437 -28.28 -12.28 16.44
C ALA A 437 -27.55 -13.12 15.37
N LEU A 438 -27.80 -12.86 14.08
CA LEU A 438 -27.11 -13.58 13.00
C LEU A 438 -25.63 -13.19 12.90
N LYS A 439 -25.30 -11.90 13.08
CA LYS A 439 -23.92 -11.42 13.21
C LYS A 439 -23.16 -12.17 14.30
N LEU A 440 -23.74 -12.26 15.50
CA LEU A 440 -23.16 -12.97 16.63
C LEU A 440 -23.01 -14.47 16.34
N ALA A 441 -24.01 -15.11 15.71
CA ALA A 441 -23.89 -16.50 15.28
C ALA A 441 -22.75 -16.72 14.28
N GLY A 442 -22.56 -15.80 13.33
CA GLY A 442 -21.43 -15.81 12.39
C GLY A 442 -20.08 -15.71 13.09
N ILE A 443 -19.93 -14.80 14.05
CA ILE A 443 -18.71 -14.71 14.87
C ILE A 443 -18.51 -16.04 15.63
N GLN A 444 -19.58 -16.61 16.21
CA GLN A 444 -19.54 -17.87 16.97
C GLN A 444 -19.24 -19.12 16.14
N ALA A 445 -19.35 -19.05 14.81
CA ALA A 445 -18.87 -20.10 13.92
C ALA A 445 -17.33 -20.24 14.00
N HIS A 446 -16.60 -19.15 14.25
CA HIS A 446 -15.14 -19.11 14.38
C HIS A 446 -14.64 -19.42 15.79
N ARG A 447 -14.99 -20.61 16.28
CA ARG A 447 -14.72 -21.06 17.66
C ARG A 447 -13.24 -20.94 18.05
N SER A 448 -12.34 -21.29 17.15
CA SER A 448 -10.89 -21.23 17.35
C SER A 448 -10.38 -19.80 17.61
N GLN A 449 -11.09 -18.78 17.10
CA GLN A 449 -10.74 -17.38 17.29
C GLN A 449 -11.44 -16.76 18.51
N ILE A 450 -12.72 -17.08 18.73
CA ILE A 450 -13.47 -16.56 19.89
C ILE A 450 -12.85 -16.95 21.22
N VAL A 451 -12.32 -18.18 21.34
CA VAL A 451 -11.69 -18.63 22.58
C VAL A 451 -10.51 -17.73 22.97
N ARG A 452 -9.88 -17.06 22.00
CA ARG A 452 -8.76 -16.14 22.23
C ARG A 452 -9.25 -14.74 22.60
N LYS A 453 -10.32 -14.26 21.96
CA LYS A 453 -10.86 -12.91 22.14
C LYS A 453 -12.38 -12.91 21.99
N ARG A 454 -13.06 -12.20 22.90
CA ARG A 454 -14.52 -12.00 22.90
C ARG A 454 -14.96 -11.00 21.82
N TYR A 455 -14.71 -11.35 20.56
CA TYR A 455 -15.09 -10.54 19.40
C TYR A 455 -16.61 -10.40 19.27
N ASP A 456 -17.37 -11.37 19.77
CA ASP A 456 -18.82 -11.29 19.92
C ASP A 456 -19.24 -10.05 20.73
N GLN A 457 -18.68 -9.89 21.93
CA GLN A 457 -18.97 -8.74 22.80
C GLN A 457 -18.45 -7.43 22.21
N ALA A 458 -17.23 -7.46 21.64
CA ALA A 458 -16.63 -6.28 21.04
C ALA A 458 -17.44 -5.75 19.85
N ALA A 459 -17.88 -6.65 18.96
CA ALA A 459 -18.62 -6.28 17.76
C ALA A 459 -20.03 -5.78 18.07
N GLU A 460 -20.74 -6.42 19.00
CA GLU A 460 -22.05 -5.92 19.46
C GLU A 460 -21.91 -4.56 20.14
N SER A 461 -20.97 -4.44 21.09
CA SER A 461 -20.73 -3.18 21.81
C SER A 461 -20.37 -2.06 20.86
N LEU A 462 -19.56 -2.34 19.82
CA LEU A 462 -19.18 -1.35 18.81
C LEU A 462 -20.38 -0.88 18.01
N ALA A 463 -21.28 -1.78 17.59
CA ALA A 463 -22.46 -1.40 16.82
C ALA A 463 -23.39 -0.47 17.62
N ARG A 464 -23.60 -0.78 18.91
CA ARG A 464 -24.39 0.06 19.84
C ARG A 464 -23.67 1.36 20.20
N PHE A 465 -22.36 1.31 20.41
CA PHE A 465 -21.54 2.50 20.69
C PHE A 465 -21.51 3.47 19.51
N ARG A 466 -21.41 2.97 18.28
CA ARG A 466 -21.48 3.80 17.06
C ARG A 466 -22.84 4.47 16.91
N ALA A 467 -23.94 3.80 17.27
CA ALA A 467 -25.26 4.42 17.26
C ALA A 467 -25.33 5.65 18.18
N ILE A 468 -24.71 5.56 19.37
CA ILE A 468 -24.68 6.65 20.35
C ILE A 468 -23.73 7.78 19.94
N THR A 469 -22.59 7.45 19.34
CA THR A 469 -21.49 8.41 19.09
C THR A 469 -21.51 9.04 17.71
N THR A 470 -22.37 8.58 16.80
CA THR A 470 -22.52 9.18 15.47
C THR A 470 -23.21 10.54 15.61
N PRO A 471 -22.54 11.67 15.26
CA PRO A 471 -23.09 12.99 15.56
C PRO A 471 -24.36 13.31 14.77
N GLU A 472 -25.43 13.76 15.44
CA GLU A 472 -26.65 14.24 14.79
C GLU A 472 -26.36 15.36 13.79
N SER A 473 -25.38 16.22 14.10
CA SER A 473 -24.90 17.29 13.22
C SER A 473 -24.34 16.74 11.91
N ARG A 474 -23.73 15.55 11.93
CA ARG A 474 -23.21 14.88 10.73
C ARG A 474 -24.34 14.24 9.92
N LEU A 475 -25.35 13.67 10.57
CA LEU A 475 -26.52 13.13 9.86
C LEU A 475 -27.30 14.25 9.16
N SER A 476 -27.58 15.34 9.89
CA SER A 476 -28.37 16.48 9.41
C SER A 476 -27.64 17.38 8.39
N SER A 477 -26.34 17.65 8.58
CA SER A 477 -25.58 18.54 7.68
C SER A 477 -25.34 17.96 6.28
N PHE A 478 -25.52 16.65 6.10
CA PHE A 478 -25.41 15.97 4.81
C PHE A 478 -26.78 15.56 4.23
N GLY A 479 -27.87 16.15 4.72
CA GLY A 479 -29.20 16.05 4.11
C GLY A 479 -30.03 14.83 4.52
N SER A 480 -29.68 14.13 5.61
CA SER A 480 -30.57 13.11 6.17
C SER A 480 -31.74 13.75 6.92
N GLU A 481 -32.96 13.27 6.69
CA GLU A 481 -34.15 13.63 7.48
C GLU A 481 -34.13 13.00 8.89
N LEU A 482 -33.25 12.02 9.13
CA LEU A 482 -33.11 11.33 10.42
C LEU A 482 -32.15 12.09 11.33
N GLN A 483 -32.67 12.54 12.47
CA GLN A 483 -31.88 13.19 13.52
C GLN A 483 -31.19 12.19 14.46
N ASN A 484 -31.72 10.97 14.57
CA ASN A 484 -31.15 9.90 15.37
C ASN A 484 -31.21 8.58 14.60
N VAL A 485 -30.25 7.70 14.86
CA VAL A 485 -30.17 6.35 14.30
C VAL A 485 -30.57 5.32 15.36
N GLY A 486 -31.09 4.17 14.93
CA GLY A 486 -31.52 3.08 15.82
C GLY A 486 -30.44 2.57 16.78
N GLU A 487 -30.80 1.66 17.68
CA GLU A 487 -29.96 1.22 18.82
C GLU A 487 -28.62 0.57 18.45
N ALA A 488 -28.45 0.13 17.21
CA ALA A 488 -27.22 -0.45 16.70
C ALA A 488 -27.05 -0.12 15.21
N ILE A 489 -25.83 0.27 14.83
CA ILE A 489 -25.50 0.59 13.45
C ILE A 489 -24.17 -0.03 13.01
N GLU A 490 -24.02 -0.20 11.71
CA GLU A 490 -22.74 -0.37 11.04
C GLU A 490 -22.52 0.78 10.05
N VAL A 491 -21.25 1.16 9.84
CA VAL A 491 -20.87 2.31 9.01
C VAL A 491 -19.87 1.87 7.95
N PHE A 492 -19.95 2.51 6.79
CA PHE A 492 -19.14 2.17 5.63
C PHE A 492 -18.68 3.41 4.87
N GLN A 493 -17.53 3.28 4.24
CA GLN A 493 -17.16 4.13 3.11
C GLN A 493 -17.54 3.43 1.81
N ARG A 494 -18.52 3.98 1.12
CA ARG A 494 -18.97 3.54 -0.20
C ARG A 494 -18.27 4.35 -1.28
N VAL A 495 -17.77 3.66 -2.31
CA VAL A 495 -17.27 4.27 -3.55
C VAL A 495 -17.84 3.52 -4.76
N GLU A 496 -18.05 4.24 -5.85
CA GLU A 496 -18.37 3.63 -7.15
C GLU A 496 -17.10 3.56 -8.00
N LEU A 497 -16.71 2.34 -8.36
CA LEU A 497 -15.59 2.09 -9.27
C LEU A 497 -16.13 2.09 -10.69
N ARG A 498 -15.58 2.94 -11.55
CA ARG A 498 -16.02 3.11 -12.94
C ARG A 498 -14.88 2.79 -13.91
N PRO A 499 -15.17 2.25 -15.11
CA PRO A 499 -14.17 2.10 -16.17
C PRO A 499 -13.60 3.47 -16.51
N ARG A 500 -12.29 3.53 -16.78
CA ARG A 500 -11.65 4.73 -17.30
C ARG A 500 -12.09 4.90 -18.76
N ILE A 501 -12.59 6.09 -19.07
CA ILE A 501 -13.06 6.51 -20.40
C ILE A 501 -11.89 6.67 -21.36
#